data_AF-A0A376P4P3-F1
#
_entry.id   AF-A0A376P4P3-F1
#
_cell.length_a   1.000
_cell.length_b   1.000
_cell.length_c   1.000
_cell.angle_alpha   90.00
_cell.angle_beta   90.00
_cell.angle_gamma   90.00
#
_symmetry.space_group_name_H-M   'P 1'
#
loop_
_entity.id
_entity.type
_entity.pdbx_description
1 polymer ?
#
loop_
_entity_poly.entity_id
_entity_poly.type
_entity_poly.pdbx_seq_one_letter_code
_entity_poly.pdbx_strand_id
1 'polypeptide(L)'
;MNYLGKDPNSTKADDYTGPATDLLLKLRPNIRYFHSSQYINDLANGDICVAIGWAGDVWQASNRAKEAKNGVNVSFSIPKEGAMAFFDVFAMPADAKNKDEAYQFLNYLLRPDVVAHISDHVFYATPISSHAAGECGSP
;
A
#
# COMPACT_ATOMS: atom_id res chain seq x y z
N MET A 1 14.75 -6.58 4.95
CA MET A 1 15.27 -7.67 5.79
C MET A 1 15.19 -7.39 7.30
N ASN A 2 14.39 -6.41 7.73
CA ASN A 2 14.34 -5.93 9.12
C ASN A 2 14.11 -7.04 10.17
N TYR A 3 13.20 -7.98 9.90
CA TYR A 3 12.94 -9.10 10.81
C TYR A 3 14.19 -9.95 11.11
N LEU A 4 15.08 -10.12 10.13
CA LEU A 4 16.34 -10.84 10.28
C LEU A 4 17.49 -9.94 10.77
N GLY A 5 17.22 -8.66 11.07
CA GLY A 5 18.23 -7.69 11.46
C GLY A 5 19.26 -7.39 10.36
N LYS A 6 18.95 -7.66 9.09
CA LYS A 6 19.84 -7.33 7.96
C LYS A 6 19.35 -6.08 7.24
N ASP A 7 20.26 -5.44 6.52
CA ASP A 7 19.97 -4.32 5.63
C ASP A 7 18.89 -4.72 4.60
N PRO A 8 17.75 -4.00 4.53
CA PRO A 8 16.76 -4.18 3.47
C PRO A 8 17.31 -4.08 2.05
N ASN A 9 18.39 -3.34 1.86
CA ASN A 9 19.07 -3.12 0.58
C ASN A 9 20.42 -3.86 0.51
N SER A 10 20.54 -5.02 1.18
CA SER A 10 21.80 -5.79 1.19
C SER A 10 22.32 -6.02 -0.23
N THR A 11 23.63 -5.88 -0.41
CA THR A 11 24.31 -6.20 -1.68
C THR A 11 25.00 -7.57 -1.64
N LYS A 12 24.83 -8.31 -0.54
CA LYS A 12 25.44 -9.63 -0.34
C LYS A 12 24.50 -10.72 -0.81
N ALA A 13 24.88 -11.46 -1.85
CA ALA A 13 24.09 -12.56 -2.39
C ALA A 13 23.70 -13.59 -1.31
N ASP A 14 24.62 -13.90 -0.40
CA ASP A 14 24.43 -14.88 0.68
C ASP A 14 23.27 -14.52 1.63
N ASP A 15 22.98 -13.23 1.82
CA ASP A 15 21.84 -12.80 2.64
C ASP A 15 20.51 -13.20 1.98
N TYR A 16 20.46 -13.25 0.64
CA TYR A 16 19.27 -13.63 -0.13
C TYR A 16 19.15 -15.14 -0.29
N THR A 17 20.23 -15.80 -0.72
CA THR A 17 20.23 -17.25 -1.02
C THR A 17 20.20 -18.11 0.23
N GLY A 18 20.66 -17.59 1.38
CA GLY A 18 20.58 -18.23 2.68
C GLY A 18 19.36 -17.76 3.49
N PRO A 19 19.57 -16.90 4.51
CA PRO A 19 18.61 -16.69 5.58
C PRO A 19 17.26 -16.12 5.11
N ALA A 20 17.22 -15.27 4.07
CA ALA A 20 15.95 -14.77 3.52
C ALA A 20 15.13 -15.88 2.86
N THR A 21 15.76 -16.65 1.95
CA THR A 21 15.11 -17.76 1.26
C THR A 21 14.69 -18.85 2.24
N ASP A 22 15.56 -19.23 3.18
CA ASP A 22 15.26 -20.25 4.19
C ASP A 22 14.04 -19.88 5.03
N LEU A 23 13.90 -18.63 5.43
CA LEU A 23 12.74 -18.16 6.19
C LEU A 23 11.46 -18.20 5.33
N LEU A 24 11.52 -17.66 4.10
CA LEU A 24 10.35 -17.62 3.22
C LEU A 24 9.89 -19.03 2.83
N LEU A 25 10.80 -19.97 2.60
CA LEU A 25 10.46 -21.37 2.31
C LEU A 25 9.83 -22.09 3.51
N LYS A 26 10.24 -21.77 4.75
CA LYS A 26 9.57 -22.27 5.97
C LYS A 26 8.15 -21.74 6.09
N LEU A 27 7.90 -20.51 5.67
CA LEU A 27 6.56 -19.89 5.72
C LEU A 27 5.67 -20.34 4.56
N ARG A 28 6.26 -20.67 3.40
CA ARG A 28 5.57 -20.97 2.14
C ARG A 28 4.40 -21.97 2.25
N PRO A 29 4.47 -23.07 3.03
CA PRO A 29 3.35 -24.01 3.17
C PRO A 29 2.11 -23.40 3.83
N ASN A 30 2.26 -22.35 4.63
CA ASN A 30 1.17 -21.67 5.34
C ASN A 30 0.59 -20.49 4.56
N ILE A 31 1.12 -20.19 3.37
CA ILE A 31 0.68 -19.08 2.53
C ILE A 31 -0.38 -19.58 1.54
N ARG A 32 -1.59 -19.03 1.64
CA ARG A 32 -2.71 -19.37 0.75
C ARG A 32 -2.43 -18.98 -0.69
N TYR A 33 -1.93 -17.76 -0.93
CA TYR A 33 -1.58 -17.27 -2.26
C TYR A 33 -0.56 -16.13 -2.20
N PHE A 34 0.04 -15.80 -3.34
CA PHE A 34 0.83 -14.60 -3.54
C PHE A 34 0.11 -13.72 -4.55
N HIS A 35 -0.47 -12.60 -4.09
CA HIS A 35 -1.24 -11.69 -4.92
C HIS A 35 -1.33 -10.31 -4.28
N SER A 36 -1.26 -9.25 -5.09
CA SER A 36 -1.05 -7.87 -4.59
C SER A 36 -2.30 -6.99 -4.60
N SER A 37 -3.50 -7.53 -4.82
CA SER A 37 -4.75 -6.72 -4.77
C SER A 37 -5.98 -7.48 -4.26
N GLN A 38 -6.11 -8.76 -4.61
CA GLN A 38 -7.18 -9.64 -4.11
C GLN A 38 -7.37 -9.60 -2.58
N TYR A 39 -6.28 -9.45 -1.82
CA TYR A 39 -6.34 -9.41 -0.35
C TYR A 39 -7.24 -8.31 0.22
N ILE A 40 -7.52 -7.23 -0.54
CA ILE A 40 -8.40 -6.14 -0.10
C ILE A 40 -9.81 -6.67 0.15
N ASN A 41 -10.39 -7.36 -0.84
CA ASN A 41 -11.75 -7.88 -0.73
C ASN A 41 -11.79 -9.09 0.20
N ASP A 42 -10.80 -9.97 0.14
CA ASP A 42 -10.74 -11.15 1.00
C ASP A 42 -10.63 -10.76 2.50
N LEU A 43 -9.91 -9.66 2.82
CA LEU A 43 -9.92 -9.10 4.19
C LEU A 43 -11.29 -8.50 4.54
N ALA A 44 -11.88 -7.71 3.65
CA ALA A 44 -13.16 -7.05 3.91
C ALA A 44 -14.30 -8.06 4.13
N ASN A 45 -14.26 -9.19 3.43
CA ASN A 45 -15.24 -10.27 3.53
C ASN A 45 -14.94 -11.26 4.67
N GLY A 46 -13.74 -11.24 5.24
CA GLY A 46 -13.30 -12.20 6.27
C GLY A 46 -12.83 -13.55 5.72
N ASP A 47 -12.55 -13.65 4.41
CA ASP A 47 -12.04 -14.87 3.77
C ASP A 47 -10.59 -15.18 4.19
N ILE A 48 -9.80 -14.14 4.48
CA ILE A 48 -8.46 -14.23 5.07
C ILE A 48 -8.38 -13.38 6.35
N CYS A 49 -7.49 -13.76 7.26
CA CYS A 49 -7.32 -13.07 8.54
C CYS A 49 -6.02 -12.24 8.65
N VAL A 50 -5.09 -12.39 7.71
CA VAL A 50 -3.82 -11.66 7.70
C VAL A 50 -3.30 -11.53 6.27
N ALA A 51 -2.72 -10.37 5.95
CA ALA A 51 -2.06 -10.10 4.68
C ALA A 51 -0.82 -9.21 4.89
N ILE A 52 0.18 -9.38 4.03
CA ILE A 52 1.16 -8.31 3.77
C ILE A 52 0.48 -7.40 2.75
N GLY A 53 0.21 -6.16 3.14
CA GLY A 53 -0.55 -5.22 2.32
C GLY A 53 -0.05 -3.79 2.48
N TRP A 54 -0.48 -2.93 1.56
CA TRP A 54 -0.19 -1.51 1.61
C TRP A 54 -1.21 -0.78 2.49
N ALA A 55 -0.80 0.34 3.09
CA ALA A 55 -1.58 0.99 4.13
C ALA A 55 -2.99 1.39 3.64
N GLY A 56 -3.08 2.16 2.55
CA GLY A 56 -4.37 2.63 2.03
C GLY A 56 -5.30 1.51 1.58
N ASP A 57 -4.74 0.42 1.04
CA ASP A 57 -5.51 -0.77 0.64
C ASP A 57 -6.16 -1.48 1.84
N VAL A 58 -5.43 -1.62 2.95
CA VAL A 58 -5.97 -2.22 4.18
C VAL A 58 -7.03 -1.29 4.81
N TRP A 59 -6.86 0.03 4.73
CA TRP A 59 -7.88 0.98 5.15
C TRP A 59 -9.13 0.94 4.27
N GLN A 60 -8.98 0.78 2.95
CA GLN A 60 -10.11 0.52 2.07
C GLN A 60 -10.83 -0.79 2.44
N ALA A 61 -10.10 -1.86 2.73
CA ALA A 61 -10.71 -3.12 3.19
C ALA A 61 -11.52 -2.92 4.49
N SER A 62 -10.95 -2.16 5.45
CA SER A 62 -11.64 -1.79 6.70
C SER A 62 -12.91 -0.99 6.44
N ASN A 63 -12.85 0.02 5.56
CA ASN A 63 -14.01 0.83 5.21
C ASN A 63 -15.10 0.00 4.50
N ARG A 64 -14.72 -0.85 3.54
CA ARG A 64 -15.65 -1.76 2.84
C ARG A 64 -16.35 -2.73 3.80
N ALA A 65 -15.62 -3.30 4.76
CA ALA A 65 -16.21 -4.16 5.79
C ALA A 65 -17.24 -3.42 6.66
N LYS A 66 -16.91 -2.18 7.07
CA LYS A 66 -17.83 -1.30 7.82
C LYS A 66 -19.08 -0.97 7.03
N GLU A 67 -18.94 -0.59 5.76
CA GLU A 67 -20.06 -0.29 4.85
C GLU A 67 -20.96 -1.50 4.61
N ALA A 68 -20.37 -2.69 4.47
CA ALA A 68 -21.09 -3.95 4.33
C ALA A 68 -21.82 -4.39 5.60
N LYS A 69 -21.52 -3.81 6.77
CA LYS A 69 -22.09 -4.15 8.08
C LYS A 69 -22.00 -5.66 8.40
N ASN A 70 -20.94 -6.30 7.94
CA ASN A 70 -20.75 -7.76 8.07
C ASN A 70 -20.09 -8.17 9.39
N GLY A 71 -19.75 -7.22 10.26
CA GLY A 71 -19.11 -7.47 11.56
C GLY A 71 -17.61 -7.74 11.50
N VAL A 72 -16.99 -7.72 10.32
CA VAL A 72 -15.54 -7.88 10.16
C VAL A 72 -14.84 -6.58 10.55
N ASN A 73 -13.79 -6.70 11.38
CA ASN A 73 -12.96 -5.57 11.78
C ASN A 73 -11.53 -5.75 11.25
N VAL A 74 -11.13 -4.87 10.34
CA VAL A 74 -9.80 -4.89 9.71
C VAL A 74 -8.99 -3.69 10.22
N SER A 75 -7.74 -3.94 10.59
CA SER A 75 -6.78 -2.92 11.03
C SER A 75 -5.44 -3.09 10.31
N PHE A 76 -4.71 -1.98 10.16
CA PHE A 76 -3.35 -1.96 9.67
C PHE A 76 -2.35 -1.80 10.84
N SER A 77 -1.14 -2.34 10.70
CA SER A 77 -0.07 -2.19 11.68
C SER A 77 1.28 -2.09 10.99
N ILE A 78 2.09 -1.12 11.41
CA ILE A 78 3.50 -1.01 11.03
C ILE A 78 4.29 -1.79 12.08
N PRO A 79 5.00 -2.88 11.73
CA PRO A 79 5.78 -3.65 12.68
C PRO A 79 6.87 -2.81 13.36
N LYS A 80 7.19 -3.14 14.61
CA LYS A 80 8.19 -2.42 15.42
C LYS A 80 9.60 -2.46 14.83
N GLU A 81 9.89 -3.48 14.01
CA GLU A 81 11.15 -3.63 13.27
C GLU A 81 11.26 -2.61 12.12
N GLY A 82 10.21 -1.86 11.83
CA GLY A 82 10.10 -0.92 10.73
C GLY A 82 9.57 -1.58 9.45
N ALA A 83 9.03 -0.76 8.55
CA ALA A 83 8.45 -1.17 7.28
C ALA A 83 9.00 -0.35 6.10
N MET A 84 8.75 -0.83 4.89
CA MET A 84 9.06 -0.09 3.67
C MET A 84 8.13 1.12 3.52
N ALA A 85 8.71 2.31 3.36
CA ALA A 85 8.01 3.47 2.84
C ALA A 85 8.18 3.52 1.32
N PHE A 86 7.15 3.97 0.60
CA PHE A 86 7.15 4.08 -0.86
C PHE A 86 6.46 5.37 -1.29
N PHE A 87 6.77 5.79 -2.52
CA PHE A 87 6.19 6.97 -3.16
C PHE A 87 5.81 6.60 -4.59
N ASP A 88 4.51 6.56 -4.87
CA ASP A 88 4.03 6.39 -6.24
C ASP A 88 4.09 7.73 -6.97
N VAL A 89 4.62 7.71 -8.19
CA VAL A 89 4.84 8.90 -9.00
C VAL A 89 4.29 8.72 -10.39
N PHE A 90 3.77 9.80 -10.96
CA PHE A 90 3.47 9.86 -12.39
C PHE A 90 4.72 10.18 -13.18
N ALA A 91 4.95 9.45 -14.27
CA ALA A 91 5.96 9.74 -15.27
C ALA A 91 5.35 9.60 -16.66
N MET A 92 5.81 10.42 -17.62
CA MET A 92 5.41 10.32 -19.01
C MET A 92 6.42 9.46 -19.78
N PRO A 93 6.01 8.34 -20.40
CA PRO A 93 6.89 7.58 -21.29
C PRO A 93 7.47 8.46 -22.40
N ALA A 94 8.73 8.23 -22.77
CA ALA A 94 9.42 9.08 -23.76
C ALA A 94 8.72 9.12 -25.12
N ASP A 95 8.04 8.04 -25.49
CA ASP A 95 7.31 7.85 -26.74
C ASP A 95 5.80 8.11 -26.60
N ALA A 96 5.35 8.76 -25.52
CA ALA A 96 3.95 9.11 -25.33
C ALA A 96 3.41 9.93 -26.52
N LYS A 97 2.29 9.46 -27.07
CA LYS A 97 1.62 10.04 -28.25
C LYS A 97 0.84 11.31 -27.90
N ASN A 98 0.14 11.30 -26.77
CA ASN A 98 -0.80 12.33 -26.33
C ASN A 98 -0.21 13.13 -25.16
N LYS A 99 0.86 13.89 -25.44
CA LYS A 99 1.62 14.59 -24.39
C LYS A 99 0.83 15.74 -23.77
N ASP A 100 0.08 16.47 -24.58
CA ASP A 100 -0.69 17.64 -24.12
C ASP A 100 -1.85 17.21 -23.20
N GLU A 101 -2.52 16.10 -23.53
CA GLU A 101 -3.57 15.51 -22.69
C GLU A 101 -2.99 14.96 -21.38
N ALA A 102 -1.81 14.34 -21.44
CA ALA A 102 -1.12 13.89 -20.24
C ALA A 102 -0.77 15.06 -19.32
N TYR A 103 -0.26 16.19 -19.86
CA TYR A 103 -0.02 17.39 -19.06
C TYR A 103 -1.31 17.98 -18.47
N GLN A 104 -2.41 17.99 -19.23
CA GLN A 104 -3.71 18.43 -18.71
C GLN A 104 -4.19 17.56 -17.54
N PHE A 105 -4.04 16.24 -17.64
CA PHE A 105 -4.39 15.31 -16.57
C PHE A 105 -3.51 15.50 -15.33
N LEU A 106 -2.19 15.61 -15.51
CA LEU A 106 -1.26 15.85 -14.40
C LEU A 106 -1.57 17.19 -13.72
N ASN A 107 -1.83 18.25 -14.48
CA ASN A 107 -2.21 19.56 -13.93
C ASN A 107 -3.54 19.50 -13.16
N TYR A 108 -4.50 18.70 -13.62
CA TYR A 108 -5.75 18.48 -12.90
C TYR A 108 -5.52 17.76 -11.57
N LEU A 109 -4.73 16.70 -11.55
CA LEU A 109 -4.38 15.97 -10.31
C LEU A 109 -3.58 16.82 -9.32
N LEU A 110 -2.83 17.82 -9.78
CA LEU A 110 -2.09 18.73 -8.92
C LEU A 110 -2.99 19.77 -8.20
N ARG A 111 -4.28 19.85 -8.54
CA ARG A 111 -5.21 20.72 -7.83
C ARG A 111 -5.47 20.20 -6.41
N PRO A 112 -5.36 21.05 -5.37
CA PRO A 112 -5.55 20.64 -3.97
C PRO A 112 -6.89 19.96 -3.66
N ASP A 113 -7.98 20.44 -4.25
CA ASP A 113 -9.32 19.87 -4.05
C ASP A 113 -9.45 18.48 -4.67
N VAL A 114 -8.85 18.29 -5.85
CA VAL A 114 -8.89 17.02 -6.59
C VAL A 114 -8.11 15.96 -5.85
N VAL A 115 -6.86 16.25 -5.47
CA VAL A 115 -6.00 15.27 -4.81
C VAL A 115 -6.46 14.95 -3.39
N ALA A 116 -7.01 15.92 -2.66
CA ALA A 116 -7.62 15.67 -1.35
C ALA A 116 -8.79 14.72 -1.47
N HIS A 117 -9.69 14.94 -2.44
CA HIS A 117 -10.83 14.05 -2.67
C HIS A 117 -10.38 12.63 -3.04
N ILE A 118 -9.30 12.48 -3.82
CA ILE A 118 -8.72 11.16 -4.11
C ILE A 118 -8.21 10.52 -2.82
N SER A 119 -7.40 11.23 -2.03
CA SER A 119 -6.84 10.75 -0.76
C SER A 119 -7.92 10.33 0.24
N ASP A 120 -9.01 11.09 0.36
CA ASP A 120 -10.16 10.76 1.22
C ASP A 120 -10.81 9.43 0.84
N HIS A 121 -10.73 9.04 -0.43
CA HIS A 121 -11.35 7.82 -0.93
C HIS A 121 -10.42 6.61 -0.89
N VAL A 122 -9.14 6.80 -1.22
CA VAL A 122 -8.17 5.70 -1.33
C VAL A 122 -7.29 5.51 -0.09
N PHE A 123 -7.41 6.41 0.89
CA PHE A 123 -6.69 6.37 2.17
C PHE A 123 -5.16 6.40 2.03
N TYR A 124 -4.65 7.08 0.99
CA TYR A 124 -3.23 7.37 0.81
C TYR A 124 -2.93 8.85 0.99
N ALA A 125 -1.80 9.14 1.64
CA ALA A 125 -1.32 10.50 1.81
C ALA A 125 -0.85 11.12 0.49
N THR A 126 -1.07 12.43 0.34
CA THR A 126 -0.59 13.23 -0.78
C THR A 126 0.49 14.22 -0.33
N PRO A 127 1.53 14.49 -1.14
CA PRO A 127 2.55 15.49 -0.82
C PRO A 127 2.08 16.93 -1.06
N ILE A 128 0.89 17.14 -1.63
CA ILE A 128 0.34 18.48 -1.91
C ILE A 128 -0.24 19.03 -0.61
N SER A 129 0.41 20.06 -0.07
CA SER A 129 -0.07 20.76 1.10
C SER A 129 -1.29 21.60 0.75
N SER A 130 -2.47 21.11 1.09
CA SER A 130 -3.63 21.99 1.25
C SER A 130 -3.71 22.40 2.71
N HIS A 131 -3.98 23.68 3.00
CA HIS A 131 -4.41 24.12 4.35
C HIS A 131 -5.74 23.44 4.80
N ALA A 132 -6.25 22.48 4.02
CA ALA A 132 -7.51 21.78 4.16
C ALA A 132 -7.36 20.26 4.22
N ALA A 133 -6.14 19.71 4.26
CA ALA A 133 -5.92 18.32 4.64
C ALA A 133 -6.12 18.26 6.16
N GLY A 134 -7.40 18.22 6.55
CA GLY A 134 -7.82 17.83 7.88
C GLY A 134 -7.02 16.60 8.27
N GLU A 135 -6.51 16.65 9.49
CA GLU A 135 -5.75 15.61 10.18
C GLU A 135 -6.05 14.24 9.58
N CYS A 136 -5.01 13.59 9.05
CA CYS A 136 -5.08 12.19 8.66
C CYS A 136 -5.36 11.42 9.96
N GLY A 137 -6.64 11.32 10.28
CA GLY A 137 -7.17 10.94 11.57
C GLY A 137 -6.76 9.51 11.85
N SER A 138 -5.81 9.36 12.76
CA SER A 138 -5.70 8.12 13.51
C SER A 138 -7.02 7.94 14.27
N PRO A 139 -7.64 6.75 14.26
CA PRO A 139 -8.70 6.44 15.21
C PRO A 139 -8.20 6.51 16.65
#